data_AF-A0A5Y2LY39-F1
#
_entry.id   AF-A0A5Y2LY39-F1
#
_cell.length_a   1.000
_cell.length_b   1.000
_cell.length_c   1.000
_cell.angle_alpha   90.00
_cell.angle_beta   90.00
_cell.angle_gamma   90.00
#
_symmetry.space_group_name_H-M   'P 1'
#
loop_
_entity.id
_entity.type
_entity.pdbx_description
1 polymer ?
#
loop_
_entity_poly.entity_id
_entity_poly.type
_entity_poly.pdbx_seq_one_letter_code
_entity_poly.pdbx_strand_id
1 'polypeptide(L)'
;MGVWRKTMKNFLDEFYKIETLLHERARLEVNSFQGEASAWNILEEYEIVLNRYHYNVQLFILKYNPNFLILLKSNDSKIRRVALKLIWDGLMDLSEDKLLIEKLVSLSIIGNDEERKLAQVILINRGWLIKHEKTLSMFIGGLYAKGLDYYLFKDMGEFFYNINNIDLLRTHIEKGKGLQDEEINELIADFSKNIKD
;
A
#
# COMPACT_ATOMS: atom_id res chain seq x y z
N MET A 1 19.77 -7.94 22.24
CA MET A 1 18.37 -8.20 21.81
C MET A 1 17.31 -7.38 22.56
N GLY A 2 17.45 -7.07 23.86
CA GLY A 2 16.42 -6.35 24.63
C GLY A 2 16.18 -4.87 24.27
N VAL A 3 17.24 -4.12 23.92
CA VAL A 3 17.13 -2.68 23.62
C VAL A 3 16.36 -2.44 22.32
N TRP A 4 16.69 -3.14 21.24
CA TRP A 4 15.97 -3.06 19.96
C TRP A 4 14.48 -3.38 20.09
N ARG A 5 14.13 -4.41 20.87
CA ARG A 5 12.72 -4.75 21.12
C ARG A 5 12.00 -3.66 21.90
N LYS A 6 12.65 -3.06 22.89
CA LYS A 6 12.08 -1.94 23.67
C LYS A 6 11.90 -0.69 22.79
N THR A 7 12.88 -0.36 21.97
CA THR A 7 12.79 0.76 21.03
C THR A 7 11.69 0.55 20.00
N MET A 8 11.57 -0.66 19.43
CA MET A 8 10.52 -0.99 18.47
C MET A 8 9.12 -0.99 19.11
N LYS A 9 9.00 -1.47 20.35
CA LYS A 9 7.74 -1.39 21.10
C LYS A 9 7.33 0.06 21.31
N ASN A 10 8.26 0.91 21.79
CA ASN A 10 7.96 2.33 21.99
C ASN A 10 7.59 3.02 20.67
N PHE A 11 8.27 2.70 19.57
CA PHE A 11 7.95 3.19 18.24
C PHE A 11 6.51 2.86 17.84
N LEU A 12 6.10 1.59 17.98
CA LEU A 12 4.74 1.16 17.66
C LEU A 12 3.71 1.78 18.60
N ASP A 13 3.97 1.76 19.92
CA ASP A 13 3.05 2.30 20.93
C ASP A 13 2.83 3.81 20.73
N GLU A 14 3.87 4.57 20.37
CA GLU A 14 3.74 6.00 20.07
C GLU A 14 3.00 6.25 18.76
N PHE A 15 3.27 5.49 17.69
CA PHE A 15 2.52 5.62 16.45
C PHE A 15 1.03 5.32 16.65
N TYR A 16 0.70 4.24 17.35
CA TYR A 16 -0.70 3.88 17.60
C TYR A 16 -1.44 4.93 18.41
N LYS A 17 -0.78 5.66 19.33
CA LYS A 17 -1.41 6.81 20.00
C LYS A 17 -1.78 7.92 19.03
N ILE A 18 -0.93 8.20 18.03
CA ILE A 18 -1.24 9.18 16.98
C ILE A 18 -2.43 8.70 16.14
N GLU A 19 -2.46 7.42 15.77
CA GLU A 19 -3.55 6.81 15.00
C GLU A 19 -4.88 6.77 15.77
N THR A 20 -4.86 6.48 17.07
CA THR A 20 -6.05 6.49 17.92
C THR A 20 -6.73 7.86 17.93
N LEU A 21 -5.97 8.96 17.90
CA LEU A 21 -6.54 10.31 17.85
C LEU A 21 -7.36 10.55 16.57
N LEU A 22 -6.95 9.95 15.45
CA LEU A 22 -7.70 9.99 14.20
C LEU A 22 -8.98 9.15 14.29
N HIS A 23 -8.88 7.92 14.81
CA HIS A 23 -10.01 6.99 14.90
C HIS A 23 -11.10 7.41 15.90
N GLU A 24 -10.73 7.91 17.08
CA GLU A 24 -11.69 8.34 18.10
C GLU A 24 -12.52 9.53 17.61
N ARG A 25 -11.90 10.46 16.87
CA ARG A 25 -12.59 11.64 16.34
C ARG A 25 -13.42 11.33 15.10
N ALA A 26 -12.91 10.52 14.17
CA ALA A 26 -13.68 10.04 13.03
C ALA A 26 -14.96 9.29 13.45
N ARG A 27 -14.95 8.55 14.57
CA ARG A 27 -16.15 7.89 15.12
C ARG A 27 -17.19 8.87 15.67
N LEU A 28 -16.75 9.98 16.28
CA LEU A 28 -17.67 11.01 16.76
C LEU A 28 -18.37 11.71 15.58
N GLU A 29 -17.66 11.87 14.47
CA GLU A 29 -18.16 12.52 13.25
C GLU A 29 -19.17 11.66 12.48
N VAL A 30 -18.96 10.35 12.36
CA VAL A 30 -19.97 9.45 11.73
C VAL A 30 -21.32 9.57 12.44
N ASN A 31 -21.33 9.76 13.77
CA ASN A 31 -22.54 9.94 14.54
C ASN A 31 -23.16 11.34 14.35
N SER A 32 -22.37 12.38 14.07
CA SER A 32 -22.87 13.73 13.85
C SER A 32 -23.39 13.96 12.43
N PHE A 33 -22.82 13.30 11.41
CA PHE A 33 -23.34 13.33 10.03
C PHE A 33 -24.72 12.67 9.86
N GLN A 34 -25.16 11.88 10.85
CA GLN A 34 -26.51 11.31 10.89
C GLN A 34 -27.55 12.27 11.48
N GLY A 35 -27.13 13.40 12.06
CA GLY A 35 -28.02 14.47 12.55
C GLY A 35 -27.95 15.70 11.63
N GLU A 36 -29.04 16.46 11.55
CA GLU A 36 -29.23 17.64 10.68
C GLU A 36 -28.35 18.87 11.03
N ALA A 37 -27.12 18.67 11.52
CA ALA A 37 -26.16 19.74 11.74
C ALA A 37 -25.58 20.23 10.40
N SER A 38 -25.28 21.53 10.31
CA SER A 38 -24.60 22.16 9.16
C SER A 38 -23.33 21.38 8.81
N ALA A 39 -23.36 20.66 7.69
CA ALA A 39 -22.27 19.80 7.23
C ALA A 39 -20.92 20.54 7.13
N TRP A 40 -20.95 21.86 6.95
CA TRP A 40 -19.76 22.70 6.82
C TRP A 40 -18.93 22.78 8.11
N ASN A 41 -19.55 22.98 9.27
CA ASN A 41 -18.80 23.08 10.53
C ASN A 41 -18.15 21.74 10.88
N ILE A 42 -18.81 20.63 10.55
CA ILE A 42 -18.28 19.28 10.76
C ILE A 42 -17.08 19.02 9.84
N LEU A 43 -17.14 19.47 8.59
CA LEU A 43 -16.01 19.35 7.66
C LEU A 43 -14.78 20.15 8.12
N GLU A 44 -14.96 21.37 8.65
CA GLU A 44 -13.87 22.17 9.21
C GLU A 44 -13.22 21.47 10.42
N GLU A 45 -14.02 20.92 11.33
CA GLU A 45 -13.51 20.16 12.48
C GLU A 45 -12.72 18.93 12.03
N TYR A 46 -13.20 18.21 11.02
CA TYR A 46 -12.50 17.06 10.46
C TYR A 46 -11.17 17.45 9.80
N GLU A 47 -11.14 18.55 9.05
CA GLU A 47 -9.91 19.06 8.43
C GLU A 47 -8.84 19.37 9.49
N ILE A 48 -9.22 19.98 10.62
CA ILE A 48 -8.31 20.25 11.75
C ILE A 48 -7.74 18.94 12.31
N VAL A 49 -8.56 17.90 12.44
CA VAL A 49 -8.13 16.59 12.94
C VAL A 49 -7.13 15.93 11.99
N LEU A 50 -7.43 15.92 10.69
CA LEU A 50 -6.55 15.40 9.66
C LEU A 50 -5.21 16.15 9.63
N ASN A 51 -5.25 17.48 9.65
CA ASN A 51 -4.04 18.30 9.67
C ASN A 51 -3.18 18.04 10.91
N ARG A 52 -3.81 17.90 12.09
CA ARG A 52 -3.09 17.54 13.32
C ARG A 52 -2.51 16.13 13.24
N TYR A 53 -3.22 15.18 12.64
CA TYR A 53 -2.72 13.82 12.43
C TYR A 53 -1.46 13.83 11.56
N HIS A 54 -1.51 14.46 10.37
CA HIS A 54 -0.37 14.54 9.47
C HIS A 54 0.82 15.27 10.11
N TYR A 55 0.57 16.36 10.84
CA TYR A 55 1.60 17.06 11.61
C TYR A 55 2.28 16.14 12.64
N ASN A 56 1.51 15.38 13.41
CA ASN A 56 2.05 14.44 14.39
C ASN A 56 2.84 13.29 13.73
N VAL A 57 2.40 12.81 12.57
CA VAL A 57 3.14 11.81 11.77
C VAL A 57 4.49 12.38 11.34
N GLN A 58 4.54 13.62 10.85
CA GLN A 58 5.81 14.27 10.48
C GLN A 58 6.75 14.44 11.68
N LEU A 59 6.24 14.88 12.83
CA LEU A 59 7.03 14.96 14.06
C LEU A 59 7.56 13.59 14.49
N PHE A 60 6.74 12.55 14.36
CA PHE A 60 7.12 11.18 14.67
C PHE A 60 8.27 10.71 13.76
N ILE A 61 8.17 10.96 12.45
CA ILE A 61 9.23 10.65 11.48
C ILE A 61 10.52 11.40 11.83
N LEU A 62 10.46 12.68 12.17
CA LEU A 62 11.64 13.46 12.56
C LEU A 62 12.27 12.93 13.86
N LYS A 63 11.46 12.58 14.86
CA LYS A 63 11.92 12.06 16.14
C LYS A 63 12.63 10.71 16.01
N TYR A 64 12.07 9.80 15.22
CA TYR A 64 12.57 8.43 15.11
C TYR A 64 13.51 8.21 13.93
N ASN A 65 13.49 9.07 12.92
CA ASN A 65 14.24 8.97 11.67
C ASN A 65 14.26 7.53 11.11
N PRO A 66 13.08 6.95 10.81
CA PRO A 66 12.98 5.54 10.49
C PRO A 66 13.67 5.19 9.18
N ASN A 67 14.43 4.08 9.17
CA ASN A 67 14.87 3.47 7.91
C ASN A 67 13.72 2.62 7.33
N PHE A 68 12.96 3.19 6.40
CA PHE A 68 11.78 2.55 5.83
C PHE A 68 12.08 1.21 5.13
N LEU A 69 13.21 1.09 4.43
CA LEU A 69 13.59 -0.16 3.79
C LEU A 69 13.76 -1.29 4.81
N ILE A 70 14.37 -1.01 5.96
CA ILE A 70 14.51 -1.99 7.05
C ILE A 70 13.14 -2.35 7.62
N LEU A 71 12.28 -1.37 7.88
CA LEU A 71 10.94 -1.62 8.44
C LEU A 71 10.07 -2.44 7.48
N LEU A 72 10.08 -2.14 6.19
CA LEU A 72 9.34 -2.88 5.16
C LEU A 72 9.88 -4.32 4.97
N LYS A 73 11.13 -4.59 5.34
CA LYS A 73 11.74 -5.93 5.35
C LYS A 73 11.49 -6.71 6.64
N SER A 74 10.81 -6.13 7.63
CA SER A 74 10.46 -6.83 8.87
C SER A 74 9.61 -8.06 8.60
N ASN A 75 9.83 -9.13 9.37
CA ASN A 75 8.96 -10.31 9.36
C ASN A 75 7.61 -10.05 10.07
N ASP A 76 7.53 -9.00 10.89
CA ASP A 76 6.29 -8.59 11.55
C ASP A 76 5.47 -7.69 10.64
N SER A 77 4.28 -8.17 10.26
CA SER A 77 3.33 -7.44 9.43
C SER A 77 2.89 -6.11 10.07
N LYS A 78 2.76 -6.03 11.40
CA LYS A 78 2.42 -4.77 12.07
C LYS A 78 3.46 -3.68 11.79
N ILE A 79 4.74 -4.04 11.85
CA ILE A 79 5.84 -3.11 11.55
C ILE A 79 5.78 -2.67 10.09
N ARG A 80 5.57 -3.60 9.15
CA ARG A 80 5.47 -3.25 7.72
C ARG A 80 4.29 -2.32 7.44
N ARG A 81 3.13 -2.57 8.05
CA ARG A 81 1.95 -1.71 7.90
C ARG A 81 2.15 -0.31 8.46
N VAL A 82 2.76 -0.19 9.65
CA VAL A 82 3.12 1.11 10.20
C VAL A 82 4.09 1.85 9.28
N ALA A 83 5.08 1.16 8.71
CA ALA A 83 5.98 1.77 7.73
C ALA A 83 5.25 2.27 6.48
N LEU A 84 4.31 1.49 5.92
CA LEU A 84 3.50 1.91 4.79
C LEU A 84 2.64 3.15 5.12
N LYS A 85 1.98 3.16 6.29
CA LYS A 85 1.19 4.32 6.74
C LYS A 85 2.05 5.56 6.92
N LEU A 86 3.24 5.42 7.52
CA LEU A 86 4.19 6.54 7.65
C LEU A 86 4.68 7.07 6.29
N ILE A 87 4.94 6.20 5.31
CA ILE A 87 5.31 6.63 3.95
C ILE A 87 4.15 7.39 3.30
N TRP A 88 2.93 6.88 3.42
CA TRP A 88 1.73 7.48 2.85
C TRP A 88 1.41 8.84 3.50
N ASP A 89 1.29 8.86 4.82
CA ASP A 89 0.81 10.00 5.61
C ASP A 89 1.90 11.04 5.91
N GLY A 90 3.18 10.63 5.86
CA GLY A 90 4.32 11.50 6.07
C GLY A 90 4.61 12.43 4.90
N LEU A 91 3.93 12.23 3.76
CA LEU A 91 4.07 13.02 2.53
C LEU A 91 5.52 13.12 2.01
N MET A 92 6.37 12.15 2.32
CA MET A 92 7.77 12.12 1.88
C MET A 92 7.88 11.67 0.43
N ASP A 93 8.75 12.29 -0.36
CA ASP A 93 9.13 11.77 -1.67
C ASP A 93 10.30 10.79 -1.52
N LEU A 94 9.99 9.50 -1.67
CA LEU A 94 10.97 8.39 -1.65
C LEU A 94 11.16 7.79 -3.04
N SER A 95 10.74 8.49 -4.09
CA SER A 95 10.72 7.96 -5.47
C SER A 95 12.09 7.59 -6.01
N GLU A 96 13.20 8.12 -5.46
CA GLU A 96 14.55 7.81 -5.95
C GLU A 96 15.17 6.56 -5.30
N ASP A 97 14.60 6.03 -4.21
CA ASP A 97 15.11 4.82 -3.54
C ASP A 97 14.63 3.54 -4.26
N LYS A 98 15.44 3.06 -5.21
CA LYS A 98 15.14 1.85 -6.00
C LYS A 98 14.83 0.61 -5.17
N LEU A 99 15.54 0.41 -4.05
CA LEU A 99 15.35 -0.77 -3.20
C LEU A 99 14.04 -0.69 -2.42
N LEU A 100 13.66 0.52 -2.00
CA LEU A 100 12.36 0.78 -1.39
C LEU A 100 11.24 0.58 -2.41
N ILE A 101 11.37 1.10 -3.63
CA ILE A 101 10.37 0.90 -4.69
C ILE A 101 10.21 -0.59 -5.04
N GLU A 102 11.31 -1.33 -5.19
CA GLU A 102 11.24 -2.78 -5.39
C GLU A 102 10.49 -3.47 -4.25
N LYS A 103 10.73 -3.05 -3.01
CA LYS A 103 10.03 -3.62 -1.85
C LYS A 103 8.54 -3.23 -1.82
N LEU A 104 8.18 -2.03 -2.24
CA LEU A 104 6.78 -1.62 -2.39
C LEU A 104 6.07 -2.42 -3.48
N VAL A 105 6.71 -2.62 -4.64
CA VAL A 105 6.16 -3.49 -5.72
C VAL A 105 5.98 -4.92 -5.24
N SER A 106 6.91 -5.42 -4.43
CA SER A 106 6.75 -6.73 -3.80
C SER A 106 5.55 -6.75 -2.87
N LEU A 107 5.40 -5.78 -1.97
CA LEU A 107 4.27 -5.74 -1.04
C LEU A 107 2.92 -5.49 -1.72
N SER A 108 2.90 -4.79 -2.87
CA SER A 108 1.67 -4.54 -3.64
C SER A 108 1.11 -5.79 -4.32
N ILE A 109 1.91 -6.84 -4.46
CA ILE A 109 1.52 -8.12 -5.09
C ILE A 109 1.46 -9.24 -4.05
N ILE A 110 2.50 -9.45 -3.25
CA ILE A 110 2.60 -10.61 -2.34
C ILE A 110 2.43 -10.24 -0.85
N GLY A 111 2.09 -8.99 -0.53
CA GLY A 111 1.70 -8.60 0.81
C GLY A 111 0.35 -9.21 1.22
N ASN A 112 -0.01 -9.09 2.50
CA ASN A 112 -1.41 -9.33 2.88
C ASN A 112 -2.33 -8.21 2.36
N ASP A 113 -3.64 -8.40 2.46
CA ASP A 113 -4.66 -7.50 1.90
C ASP A 113 -4.45 -6.01 2.23
N GLU A 114 -4.11 -5.67 3.49
CA GLU A 114 -3.89 -4.27 3.91
C GLU A 114 -2.55 -3.74 3.35
N GLU A 115 -1.49 -4.56 3.40
CA GLU A 115 -0.18 -4.22 2.83
C GLU A 115 -0.28 -3.98 1.32
N ARG A 116 -1.00 -4.84 0.58
CA ARG A 116 -1.20 -4.69 -0.86
C ARG A 116 -1.89 -3.38 -1.18
N LYS A 117 -3.04 -3.12 -0.56
CA LYS A 117 -3.82 -1.89 -0.80
C LYS A 117 -3.00 -0.64 -0.51
N LEU A 118 -2.31 -0.57 0.63
CA LEU A 118 -1.49 0.58 0.98
C LEU A 118 -0.32 0.76 0.01
N ALA A 119 0.41 -0.31 -0.31
CA ALA A 119 1.55 -0.23 -1.23
C ALA A 119 1.11 0.20 -2.64
N GLN A 120 -0.01 -0.33 -3.14
CA GLN A 120 -0.59 0.07 -4.42
C GLN A 120 -0.95 1.56 -4.43
N VAL A 121 -1.66 2.03 -3.40
CA VAL A 121 -2.04 3.44 -3.27
C VAL A 121 -0.82 4.35 -3.26
N ILE A 122 0.24 4.00 -2.52
CA ILE A 122 1.50 4.76 -2.51
C ILE A 122 2.11 4.82 -3.91
N LEU A 123 2.25 3.67 -4.58
CA LEU A 123 2.86 3.58 -5.90
C LEU A 123 2.09 4.35 -6.97
N ILE A 124 0.75 4.24 -6.96
CA ILE A 124 -0.15 4.83 -7.96
C ILE A 124 -0.32 6.33 -7.71
N ASN A 125 -0.78 6.73 -6.53
CA ASN A 125 -1.14 8.13 -6.27
C ASN A 125 0.07 9.06 -6.30
N ARG A 126 1.28 8.54 -6.09
CA ARG A 126 2.51 9.31 -6.17
C ARG A 126 3.20 9.22 -7.54
N GLY A 127 2.69 8.38 -8.46
CA GLY A 127 3.27 8.18 -9.78
C GLY A 127 4.69 7.61 -9.75
N TRP A 128 5.09 6.94 -8.67
CA TRP A 128 6.47 6.53 -8.47
C TRP A 128 6.92 5.46 -9.48
N LEU A 129 6.01 4.63 -9.99
CA LEU A 129 6.37 3.56 -10.93
C LEU A 129 6.92 4.05 -12.28
N ILE A 130 6.60 5.28 -12.68
CA ILE A 130 7.01 5.85 -13.99
C ILE A 130 8.54 5.83 -14.15
N LYS A 131 9.28 6.07 -13.06
CA LYS A 131 10.76 6.07 -13.08
C LYS A 131 11.39 4.67 -12.92
N HIS A 132 10.57 3.65 -12.66
CA HIS A 132 11.03 2.32 -12.24
C HIS A 132 10.50 1.17 -13.10
N GLU A 133 10.15 1.44 -14.35
CA GLU A 133 9.67 0.41 -15.30
C GLU A 133 10.60 -0.79 -15.38
N LYS A 134 11.92 -0.57 -15.46
CA LYS A 134 12.90 -1.66 -15.49
C LYS A 134 12.85 -2.52 -14.22
N THR A 135 12.75 -1.88 -13.05
CA THR A 135 12.65 -2.56 -11.75
C THR A 135 11.38 -3.40 -11.70
N LEU A 136 10.26 -2.84 -12.16
CA LEU A 136 9.00 -3.54 -12.28
C LEU A 136 9.11 -4.77 -13.20
N SER A 137 9.61 -4.61 -14.43
CA SER A 137 9.77 -5.72 -15.37
C SER A 137 10.66 -6.85 -14.83
N MET A 138 11.77 -6.51 -14.17
CA MET A 138 12.66 -7.51 -13.55
C MET A 138 11.95 -8.27 -12.43
N PHE A 139 11.23 -7.57 -11.55
CA PHE A 139 10.49 -8.20 -10.46
C PHE A 139 9.39 -9.13 -10.98
N ILE A 140 8.59 -8.67 -11.95
CA ILE A 140 7.53 -9.46 -12.59
C ILE A 140 8.09 -10.69 -13.29
N GLY A 141 9.20 -10.56 -14.03
CA GLY A 141 9.88 -11.69 -14.65
C GLY A 141 10.33 -12.73 -13.62
N GLY A 142 10.82 -12.28 -12.45
CA GLY A 142 11.19 -13.14 -11.33
C GLY A 142 10.01 -13.87 -10.69
N LEU A 143 8.80 -13.29 -10.69
CA LEU A 143 7.58 -13.96 -10.23
C LEU A 143 7.18 -15.07 -11.23
N TYR A 144 7.12 -14.75 -12.52
CA TYR A 144 6.80 -15.76 -13.54
C TYR A 144 7.75 -16.96 -13.53
N ALA A 145 9.05 -16.73 -13.30
CA ALA A 145 10.05 -17.80 -13.25
C ALA A 145 9.83 -18.79 -12.09
N LYS A 146 9.10 -18.41 -11.05
CA LYS A 146 8.78 -19.28 -9.90
C LYS A 146 7.53 -20.13 -10.10
N GLY A 147 6.78 -19.88 -11.17
CA GLY A 147 5.44 -20.44 -11.38
C GLY A 147 4.34 -19.52 -10.82
N LEU A 148 3.13 -19.67 -11.37
CA LEU A 148 1.95 -18.92 -10.96
C LEU A 148 0.94 -19.91 -10.38
N ASP A 149 0.64 -19.75 -9.09
CA ASP A 149 -0.59 -20.32 -8.52
C ASP A 149 -1.76 -19.34 -8.74
N TYR A 150 -2.98 -19.80 -8.42
CA TYR A 150 -4.19 -19.00 -8.54
C TYR A 150 -4.08 -17.63 -7.83
N TYR A 151 -3.59 -17.61 -6.59
CA TYR A 151 -3.55 -16.39 -5.78
C TYR A 151 -2.53 -15.39 -6.32
N LEU A 152 -1.34 -15.86 -6.71
CA LEU A 152 -0.33 -15.02 -7.31
C LEU A 152 -0.77 -14.50 -8.68
N PHE A 153 -1.45 -15.33 -9.48
CA PHE A 153 -2.06 -14.89 -10.74
C PHE A 153 -3.05 -13.76 -10.48
N LYS A 154 -4.01 -13.98 -9.59
CA LYS A 154 -5.01 -12.98 -9.20
C LYS A 154 -4.38 -11.68 -8.72
N ASP A 155 -3.47 -11.75 -7.74
CA ASP A 155 -2.87 -10.58 -7.11
C ASP A 155 -2.00 -9.77 -8.10
N MET A 156 -1.32 -10.45 -9.04
CA MET A 156 -0.59 -9.78 -10.14
C MET A 156 -1.55 -9.10 -11.12
N GLY A 157 -2.61 -9.78 -11.54
CA GLY A 157 -3.61 -9.22 -12.47
C GLY A 157 -4.32 -7.99 -11.89
N GLU A 158 -4.75 -8.05 -10.62
CA GLU A 158 -5.30 -6.90 -9.89
C GLU A 158 -4.29 -5.75 -9.83
N PHE A 159 -3.03 -6.04 -9.52
CA PHE A 159 -1.98 -5.03 -9.49
C PHE A 159 -1.81 -4.34 -10.84
N PHE A 160 -1.70 -5.10 -11.94
CA PHE A 160 -1.52 -4.54 -13.29
C PHE A 160 -2.71 -3.70 -13.75
N TYR A 161 -3.92 -4.16 -13.43
CA TYR A 161 -5.14 -3.39 -13.66
C TYR A 161 -5.12 -2.06 -12.87
N ASN A 162 -4.78 -2.10 -11.58
CA ASN A 162 -4.79 -0.92 -10.71
C ASN A 162 -3.74 0.13 -11.11
N ILE A 163 -2.57 -0.29 -11.61
CA ILE A 163 -1.55 0.64 -12.14
C ILE A 163 -1.84 1.09 -13.58
N ASN A 164 -2.97 0.68 -14.15
CA ASN A 164 -3.38 0.95 -15.53
C ASN A 164 -2.30 0.57 -16.57
N ASN A 165 -1.58 -0.54 -16.33
CA ASN A 165 -0.55 -1.03 -17.26
C ASN A 165 -1.13 -2.15 -18.11
N ILE A 166 -1.80 -1.76 -19.20
CA ILE A 166 -2.52 -2.66 -20.10
C ILE A 166 -1.58 -3.69 -20.75
N ASP A 167 -0.34 -3.32 -21.06
CA ASP A 167 0.61 -4.23 -21.70
C ASP A 167 1.07 -5.36 -20.76
N LEU A 168 1.31 -5.03 -19.48
CA LEU A 168 1.56 -6.04 -18.47
C LEU A 168 0.33 -6.91 -18.23
N LEU A 169 -0.88 -6.34 -18.21
CA LEU A 169 -2.11 -7.10 -18.04
C LEU A 169 -2.36 -8.07 -19.21
N ARG A 170 -2.16 -7.62 -20.46
CA ARG A 170 -2.23 -8.49 -21.65
C ARG A 170 -1.21 -9.61 -21.59
N THR A 171 0.04 -9.30 -21.25
CA THR A 171 1.10 -10.29 -21.08
C THR A 171 0.73 -11.32 -20.01
N HIS A 172 0.11 -10.86 -18.91
CA HIS A 172 -0.33 -11.70 -17.81
C HIS A 172 -1.45 -12.66 -18.21
N ILE A 173 -2.44 -12.18 -18.96
CA ILE A 173 -3.51 -13.01 -19.52
C ILE A 173 -2.95 -14.11 -20.42
N GLU A 174 -2.04 -13.78 -21.35
CA GLU A 174 -1.44 -14.78 -22.25
C GLU A 174 -0.63 -15.83 -21.48
N LYS A 175 0.06 -15.43 -20.41
CA LYS A 175 0.75 -16.37 -19.51
C LYS A 175 -0.24 -17.30 -18.80
N GLY A 176 -1.40 -16.79 -18.38
CA GLY A 176 -2.44 -17.58 -17.71
C GLY A 176 -3.08 -18.63 -18.61
N LYS A 177 -3.35 -18.30 -19.89
CA LYS A 177 -3.93 -19.24 -20.87
C LYS A 177 -3.08 -20.52 -21.02
N GLY A 178 -1.76 -20.40 -20.86
CA GLY A 178 -0.83 -21.53 -20.90
C GLY A 178 -0.93 -22.50 -19.70
N LEU A 179 -1.62 -22.12 -18.62
CA LEU A 179 -1.73 -22.93 -17.40
C LEU A 179 -2.86 -23.97 -17.46
N GLN A 180 -3.84 -23.79 -18.35
CA GLN A 180 -4.99 -24.69 -18.52
C GLN A 180 -5.79 -24.95 -17.22
N ASP A 181 -5.80 -23.98 -16.31
CA ASP A 181 -6.50 -24.03 -15.03
C ASP A 181 -7.86 -23.32 -15.15
N GLU A 182 -8.94 -23.98 -14.71
CA GLU A 182 -10.32 -23.49 -14.85
C GLU A 182 -10.57 -22.21 -14.05
N GLU A 183 -10.06 -22.12 -12.82
CA GLU A 183 -10.22 -20.94 -11.97
C GLU A 183 -9.44 -19.74 -12.54
N ILE A 184 -8.26 -20.01 -13.11
CA ILE A 184 -7.47 -18.97 -13.81
C ILE A 184 -8.18 -18.51 -15.10
N ASN A 185 -8.88 -19.40 -15.81
CA ASN A 185 -9.64 -19.03 -17.00
C ASN A 185 -10.80 -18.06 -16.68
N GLU A 186 -11.46 -18.22 -15.53
CA GLU A 186 -12.46 -17.25 -15.05
C GLU A 186 -11.82 -15.87 -14.81
N LEU A 187 -10.68 -15.83 -14.11
CA LEU A 187 -9.95 -14.58 -13.88
C LEU A 187 -9.51 -13.91 -15.20
N ILE A 188 -9.06 -14.69 -16.17
CA ILE A 188 -8.71 -14.19 -17.51
C ILE A 188 -9.92 -13.54 -18.17
N ALA A 189 -11.11 -14.15 -18.10
CA ALA A 189 -12.31 -13.60 -18.68
C ALA A 189 -12.68 -12.25 -18.04
N ASP A 190 -12.53 -12.14 -16.72
CA ASP A 190 -12.77 -10.90 -15.98
C ASP A 190 -11.76 -9.81 -16.32
N PHE A 191 -10.46 -10.13 -16.35
CA PHE A 191 -9.44 -9.17 -16.76
C PHE A 191 -9.59 -8.73 -18.22
N SER A 192 -9.99 -9.64 -19.11
CA SER A 192 -10.17 -9.34 -20.54
C SER A 192 -11.31 -8.35 -20.80
N LYS A 193 -12.42 -8.40 -20.03
CA LYS A 193 -13.51 -7.42 -20.13
C LYS A 193 -13.04 -5.98 -19.87
N ASN A 194 -11.97 -5.83 -19.10
CA ASN A 194 -11.43 -4.54 -18.69
C ASN A 194 -10.39 -3.99 -19.66
N ILE A 195 -9.95 -4.77 -20.65
CA ILE A 195 -9.09 -4.31 -21.74
C ILE A 195 -10.01 -3.93 -22.90
N LYS A 196 -10.38 -2.65 -22.97
CA LYS A 196 -11.03 -2.12 -24.18
C LYS A 196 -9.97 -1.92 -25.27
N ASP A 197 -10.30 -2.31 -26.49
CA ASP A 197 -9.51 -2.05 -27.69
C ASP A 197 -9.29 -0.54 -27.93
#